data_AF-A0A938UP21-F1
#
_entry.id   AF-A0A938UP21-F1
#
_cell.length_a   1.000
_cell.length_b   1.000
_cell.length_c   1.000
_cell.angle_alpha   90.00
_cell.angle_beta   90.00
_cell.angle_gamma   90.00
#
_symmetry.space_group_name_H-M   'P 1'
#
loop_
_entity.id
_entity.type
_entity.pdbx_description
1 polymer ?
#
loop_
_entity_poly.entity_id
_entity_poly.type
_entity_poly.pdbx_seq_one_letter_code
_entity_poly.pdbx_strand_id
1 'polypeptide(L)'
;MALSNRDRIQRGLDHVRVAVIPFVERELHAKLGPDWIEDVKAGRERALTVNPDGSVHWDAYGVLKTMMDRWHEVFRGTLGPAERSYTGELVDVRNRWAHDHTFTSDDTLRALDTMQRLCEAVGAAESAQEIGKLRNDTMRAVFDEQARNQTRYQGELQGMPSANLKPWREVATPHPDVASGNFMEAEFAADLAQVHAGKTVSLRIREAWTLVLVPTQPDPRAPIALATLRIAAPQGQAAQPLAERTAARLKTGEEYMVAALAPRVLIEYLDTHGLWHDPGHAALQELADWCGSFCYMPRLTAPMSVLEVTVSSGLGALLAEDKLAIAESWGAEANCYRGLALSAKPTLVLVPALLVVKYEAADAFPPPQDKPKTPPTRCPEPEPRDPPEPPEPPVVLPTRFFATVALDAVRPVPDLRDWKTISRSLSHQDGAASRTLGPRAGDPLSKQTGPRND
;
A
#
# COMPACT_ATOMS: atom_id res chain seq x y z
N MET A 1 -2.43 35.11 -14.74
CA MET A 1 -2.71 34.43 -13.45
C MET A 1 -3.04 32.98 -13.76
N ALA A 2 -2.46 32.01 -13.05
CA ALA A 2 -2.81 30.60 -13.23
C ALA A 2 -4.25 30.38 -12.72
N LEU A 3 -5.08 29.71 -13.52
CA LEU A 3 -6.45 29.36 -13.14
C LEU A 3 -6.44 28.41 -11.95
N SER A 4 -7.33 28.63 -10.98
CA SER A 4 -7.52 27.66 -9.89
C SER A 4 -8.30 26.45 -10.40
N ASN A 5 -8.16 25.31 -9.73
CA ASN A 5 -8.93 24.10 -10.04
C ASN A 5 -10.43 24.35 -10.05
N ARG A 6 -10.90 25.18 -9.11
CA ARG A 6 -12.30 25.59 -9.03
C ARG A 6 -12.72 26.43 -10.24
N ASP A 7 -11.89 27.37 -10.69
CA ASP A 7 -12.20 28.19 -11.87
C ASP A 7 -12.29 27.34 -13.15
N ARG A 8 -11.46 26.29 -13.25
CA ARG A 8 -11.51 25.34 -14.35
C ARG A 8 -12.83 24.56 -14.36
N ILE A 9 -13.28 24.10 -13.19
CA ILE A 9 -14.58 23.42 -13.04
C ILE A 9 -15.73 24.36 -13.39
N GLN A 10 -15.68 25.62 -12.93
CA GLN A 10 -16.68 26.62 -13.26
C GLN A 10 -16.80 26.83 -14.78
N ARG A 11 -15.66 27.04 -15.46
CA ARG A 11 -15.63 27.18 -16.93
C ARG A 11 -16.17 25.94 -17.63
N GLY A 12 -15.81 24.75 -17.15
CA GLY A 12 -16.37 23.49 -17.67
C GLY A 12 -17.88 23.40 -17.52
N LEU A 13 -18.43 23.75 -16.34
CA LEU A 13 -19.87 23.77 -16.08
C LEU A 13 -20.59 24.81 -16.96
N ASP A 14 -19.97 25.95 -17.23
CA ASP A 14 -20.52 26.95 -18.15
C ASP A 14 -20.63 26.42 -19.59
N HIS A 15 -19.60 25.71 -20.08
CA HIS A 15 -19.65 25.06 -21.39
C HIS A 15 -20.72 23.97 -21.46
N VAL A 16 -20.84 23.13 -20.42
CA VAL A 16 -21.90 22.11 -20.33
C VAL A 16 -23.27 22.76 -20.34
N ARG A 17 -23.48 23.83 -19.57
CA ARG A 17 -24.75 24.56 -19.53
C ARG A 17 -25.15 25.01 -20.93
N VAL A 18 -24.25 25.70 -21.64
CA VAL A 18 -24.54 26.20 -23.00
C VAL A 18 -24.78 25.06 -23.98
N ALA A 19 -24.04 23.96 -23.88
CA ALA A 19 -24.17 22.80 -24.76
C ALA A 19 -25.50 22.04 -24.58
N VAL A 20 -25.94 21.89 -23.34
CA VAL A 20 -27.03 20.99 -22.98
C VAL A 20 -28.40 21.67 -23.10
N ILE A 21 -28.51 23.00 -22.92
CA ILE A 21 -29.79 23.73 -22.98
C ILE A 21 -30.55 23.47 -24.30
N PRO A 22 -29.97 23.67 -25.50
CA PRO A 22 -30.71 23.51 -26.76
C PRO A 22 -31.20 22.07 -26.97
N PHE A 23 -30.44 21.09 -26.49
CA PHE A 23 -30.82 19.69 -26.54
C PHE A 23 -32.00 19.41 -25.60
N VAL A 24 -31.91 19.86 -24.35
CA VAL A 24 -32.94 19.64 -23.34
C VAL A 24 -34.27 20.28 -23.75
N GLU A 25 -34.25 21.52 -24.22
CA GLU A 25 -35.47 22.21 -24.67
C GLU A 25 -36.11 21.53 -25.87
N ARG A 26 -35.31 21.04 -26.83
CA ARG A 26 -35.80 20.30 -28.00
C ARG A 26 -36.48 18.99 -27.60
N GLU A 27 -35.85 18.19 -26.74
CA GLU A 27 -36.42 16.90 -26.31
C GLU A 27 -37.65 17.10 -25.41
N LEU A 28 -37.65 18.11 -24.53
CA LEU A 28 -38.80 18.47 -23.71
C LEU A 28 -40.00 18.90 -24.57
N HIS A 29 -39.79 19.81 -25.52
CA HIS A 29 -40.83 20.24 -26.45
C HIS A 29 -41.36 19.08 -27.31
N ALA A 30 -40.47 18.18 -27.76
CA ALA A 30 -40.86 17.04 -28.58
C ALA A 30 -41.72 15.99 -27.83
N LYS A 31 -41.54 15.83 -26.51
CA LYS A 31 -42.25 14.82 -25.71
C LYS A 31 -43.43 15.36 -24.91
N LEU A 32 -43.32 16.56 -24.34
CA LEU A 32 -44.32 17.19 -23.48
C LEU A 32 -45.21 18.21 -24.23
N GLY A 33 -44.82 18.62 -25.45
CA GLY A 33 -45.59 19.57 -26.25
C GLY A 33 -45.39 21.04 -25.84
N PRO A 34 -46.32 21.95 -26.18
CA PRO A 34 -46.13 23.40 -26.03
C PRO A 34 -46.10 23.89 -24.58
N ASP A 35 -46.74 23.17 -23.65
CA ASP A 35 -46.83 23.56 -22.22
C ASP A 35 -45.71 22.95 -21.36
N TRP A 36 -44.65 22.44 -21.99
CA TRP A 36 -43.55 21.75 -21.30
C TRP A 36 -42.92 22.60 -20.18
N ILE A 37 -42.94 23.93 -20.29
CA ILE A 37 -42.40 24.85 -19.28
C ILE A 37 -43.17 24.74 -17.97
N GLU A 38 -44.51 24.72 -18.02
CA GLU A 38 -45.35 24.61 -16.82
C GLU A 38 -45.26 23.22 -16.20
N ASP A 39 -45.17 22.17 -17.02
CA ASP A 39 -44.96 20.79 -16.55
C ASP A 39 -43.62 20.59 -15.83
N VAL A 40 -42.56 21.25 -16.32
CA VAL A 40 -41.24 21.20 -15.66
C VAL A 40 -41.23 22.04 -14.38
N LYS A 41 -41.95 23.17 -14.35
CA LYS A 41 -42.12 23.97 -13.13
C LYS A 41 -42.89 23.21 -12.04
N ALA A 42 -44.00 22.54 -12.40
CA ALA A 42 -44.85 21.82 -11.47
C ALA A 42 -44.15 20.64 -10.79
N GLY A 43 -43.19 20.00 -11.48
CA GLY A 43 -42.45 18.85 -10.94
C GLY A 43 -41.16 19.18 -10.18
N ARG A 44 -40.85 20.47 -9.95
CA ARG A 44 -39.61 20.89 -9.29
C ARG A 44 -39.85 21.53 -7.94
N GLU A 45 -39.01 21.19 -6.96
CA GLU A 45 -38.95 21.89 -5.67
C GLU A 45 -38.44 23.33 -5.81
N ARG A 46 -37.58 23.61 -6.80
CA ARG A 46 -37.09 24.96 -7.14
C ARG A 46 -37.64 25.39 -8.50
N ALA A 47 -38.53 26.39 -8.48
CA ALA A 47 -39.15 26.95 -9.67
C ALA A 47 -38.09 27.50 -10.64
N LEU A 48 -38.30 27.27 -11.93
CA LEU A 48 -37.50 27.86 -13.00
C LEU A 48 -37.85 29.35 -13.13
N THR A 49 -36.83 30.19 -13.14
CA THR A 49 -36.97 31.62 -13.44
C THR A 49 -37.17 31.80 -14.94
N VAL A 50 -38.26 32.48 -15.32
CA VAL A 50 -38.56 32.80 -16.72
C VAL A 50 -38.26 34.28 -16.94
N ASN A 51 -37.52 34.59 -18.00
CA ASN A 51 -37.22 35.97 -18.37
C ASN A 51 -38.48 36.65 -18.92
N PRO A 52 -38.53 38.00 -18.92
CA PRO A 52 -39.66 38.75 -19.51
C PRO A 52 -39.93 38.42 -20.99
N ASP A 53 -38.93 37.89 -21.70
CA ASP A 53 -38.98 37.46 -23.12
C ASP A 53 -39.54 36.03 -23.31
N GLY A 54 -40.01 35.37 -22.24
CA GLY A 54 -40.56 34.01 -22.30
C GLY A 54 -39.51 32.88 -22.31
N SER A 55 -38.21 33.19 -22.47
CA SER A 55 -37.13 32.21 -22.37
C SER A 55 -36.90 31.76 -20.92
N VAL A 56 -36.59 30.48 -20.71
CA VAL A 56 -36.22 29.95 -19.38
C VAL A 56 -34.76 30.29 -19.05
N HIS A 57 -34.52 30.87 -17.88
CA HIS A 57 -33.16 31.06 -17.38
C HIS A 57 -32.66 29.76 -16.73
N TRP A 58 -31.81 29.05 -17.45
CA TRP A 58 -31.17 27.81 -16.98
C TRP A 58 -29.86 28.09 -16.24
N ASP A 59 -29.75 27.57 -15.02
CA ASP A 59 -28.45 27.38 -14.36
C ASP A 59 -27.93 25.96 -14.61
N ALA A 60 -26.62 25.74 -14.39
CA ALA A 60 -26.00 24.44 -14.65
C ALA A 60 -26.64 23.29 -13.84
N TYR A 61 -27.05 23.55 -12.59
CA TYR A 61 -27.76 22.54 -11.80
C TYR A 61 -29.18 22.34 -12.28
N GLY A 62 -29.89 23.43 -12.61
CA GLY A 62 -31.24 23.35 -13.14
C GLY A 62 -31.31 22.50 -14.39
N VAL A 63 -30.45 22.70 -15.37
CA VAL A 63 -30.49 21.89 -16.59
C VAL A 63 -30.18 20.41 -16.30
N LEU A 64 -29.12 20.12 -15.54
CA LEU A 64 -28.70 18.74 -15.23
C LEU A 64 -29.71 18.00 -14.35
N LYS A 65 -30.28 18.68 -13.35
CA LYS A 65 -31.29 18.09 -12.46
C LYS A 65 -32.59 17.80 -13.21
N THR A 66 -33.01 18.66 -14.15
CA THR A 66 -34.18 18.37 -15.00
C THR A 66 -33.95 17.13 -15.86
N MET A 67 -32.75 16.99 -16.45
CA MET A 67 -32.39 15.77 -17.19
C MET A 67 -32.50 14.53 -16.31
N MET A 68 -32.03 14.61 -15.07
CA MET A 68 -32.05 13.49 -14.14
C MET A 68 -33.47 13.11 -13.68
N ASP A 69 -34.30 14.09 -13.35
CA ASP A 69 -35.66 13.86 -12.84
C ASP A 69 -36.60 13.33 -13.94
N ARG A 70 -36.45 13.81 -15.19
CA ARG A 70 -37.26 13.41 -16.34
C ARG A 70 -36.55 12.41 -17.25
N TRP A 71 -35.58 11.66 -16.70
CA TRP A 71 -34.78 10.72 -17.49
C TRP A 71 -35.62 9.65 -18.19
N HIS A 72 -36.52 9.00 -17.44
CA HIS A 72 -37.32 7.89 -17.97
C HIS A 72 -38.40 8.34 -18.96
N GLU A 73 -38.90 9.57 -18.81
CA GLU A 73 -40.00 10.12 -19.61
C GLU A 73 -39.51 10.70 -20.93
N VAL A 74 -38.39 11.44 -20.89
CA VAL A 74 -37.93 12.25 -22.02
C VAL A 74 -36.64 11.72 -22.62
N PHE A 75 -35.61 11.46 -21.81
CA PHE A 75 -34.23 11.29 -22.29
C PHE A 75 -33.81 9.84 -22.57
N ARG A 76 -34.49 8.84 -21.98
CA ARG A 76 -34.13 7.40 -22.10
C ARG A 76 -34.13 6.88 -23.55
N GLY A 77 -34.90 7.50 -24.44
CA GLY A 77 -34.94 7.12 -25.86
C GLY A 77 -33.74 7.61 -26.66
N THR A 78 -33.11 8.70 -26.23
CA THR A 78 -32.07 9.42 -26.98
C THR A 78 -30.68 9.22 -26.34
N LEU A 79 -30.62 9.12 -25.01
CA LEU A 79 -29.39 8.94 -24.22
C LEU A 79 -29.42 7.61 -23.44
N GLY A 80 -28.26 6.96 -23.32
CA GLY A 80 -28.11 5.65 -22.69
C GLY A 80 -27.88 5.69 -21.18
N PRO A 81 -27.70 4.51 -20.53
CA PRO A 81 -27.47 4.44 -19.09
C PRO A 81 -26.20 5.15 -18.62
N ALA A 82 -25.15 5.20 -19.45
CA ALA A 82 -23.90 5.85 -19.10
C ALA A 82 -24.06 7.37 -18.97
N GLU A 83 -24.81 7.99 -19.88
CA GLU A 83 -25.10 9.42 -19.88
C GLU A 83 -25.93 9.84 -18.67
N ARG A 84 -26.79 8.95 -18.16
CA ARG A 84 -27.48 9.15 -16.89
C ARG A 84 -26.50 9.24 -15.73
N SER A 85 -25.54 8.32 -15.68
CA SER A 85 -24.50 8.32 -14.64
C SER A 85 -23.62 9.58 -14.72
N TYR A 86 -23.25 10.02 -15.93
CA TYR A 86 -22.52 11.27 -16.13
C TYR A 86 -23.32 12.47 -15.62
N THR A 87 -24.61 12.54 -15.95
CA THR A 87 -25.49 13.62 -15.48
C THR A 87 -25.54 13.67 -13.95
N GLY A 88 -25.68 12.52 -13.28
CA GLY A 88 -25.68 12.45 -11.81
C GLY A 88 -24.35 12.92 -11.18
N GLU A 89 -23.23 12.45 -11.72
CA GLU A 89 -21.90 12.87 -11.26
C GLU A 89 -21.69 14.38 -11.43
N LEU A 90 -22.16 14.97 -12.54
CA LEU A 90 -22.05 16.42 -12.76
C LEU A 90 -22.94 17.24 -11.82
N VAL A 91 -24.12 16.72 -11.44
CA VAL A 91 -24.93 17.33 -10.39
C VAL A 91 -24.16 17.37 -9.06
N ASP A 92 -23.50 16.28 -8.70
CA ASP A 92 -22.68 16.20 -7.48
C ASP A 92 -21.46 17.13 -7.54
N VAL A 93 -20.77 17.20 -8.69
CA VAL A 93 -19.66 18.14 -8.91
C VAL A 93 -20.13 19.60 -8.78
N ARG A 94 -21.25 19.96 -9.40
CA ARG A 94 -21.83 21.31 -9.28
C ARG A 94 -22.20 21.61 -7.84
N ASN A 95 -22.85 20.67 -7.13
CA ASN A 95 -23.19 20.86 -5.72
C ASN A 95 -21.95 21.08 -4.86
N ARG A 96 -20.90 20.25 -5.03
CA ARG A 96 -19.63 20.45 -4.34
C ARG A 96 -19.01 21.82 -4.63
N TRP A 97 -19.07 22.27 -5.88
CA TRP A 97 -18.60 23.60 -6.28
C TRP A 97 -19.39 24.73 -5.62
N ALA A 98 -20.72 24.60 -5.51
CA ALA A 98 -21.57 25.58 -4.87
C ALA A 98 -21.41 25.64 -3.33
N HIS A 99 -20.98 24.55 -2.71
CA HIS A 99 -20.72 24.44 -1.27
C HIS A 99 -19.27 24.76 -0.87
N ASP A 100 -18.51 25.40 -1.76
CA ASP A 100 -17.11 25.81 -1.52
C ASP A 100 -16.13 24.68 -1.16
N HIS A 101 -16.39 23.44 -1.62
CA HIS A 101 -15.44 22.35 -1.43
C HIS A 101 -14.13 22.57 -2.20
N THR A 102 -13.04 22.04 -1.64
CA THR A 102 -11.74 21.99 -2.30
C THR A 102 -11.72 20.88 -3.35
N PHE A 103 -11.14 21.18 -4.51
CA PHE A 103 -10.98 20.22 -5.60
C PHE A 103 -9.52 19.89 -5.81
N THR A 104 -9.18 18.61 -5.75
CA THR A 104 -7.86 18.14 -6.15
C THR A 104 -7.69 18.23 -7.66
N SER A 105 -6.45 18.16 -8.14
CA SER A 105 -6.18 18.16 -9.58
C SER A 105 -6.77 16.93 -10.27
N ASP A 106 -6.81 15.77 -9.58
CA ASP A 106 -7.43 14.54 -10.06
C ASP A 106 -8.96 14.66 -10.14
N ASP A 107 -9.60 15.19 -9.10
CA ASP A 107 -11.04 15.49 -9.11
C ASP A 107 -11.43 16.41 -10.27
N THR A 108 -10.59 17.41 -10.53
CA THR A 108 -10.79 18.38 -11.61
C THR A 108 -10.70 17.71 -12.98
N LEU A 109 -9.71 16.84 -13.19
CA LEU A 109 -9.56 16.08 -14.43
C LEU A 109 -10.74 15.12 -14.65
N ARG A 110 -11.18 14.42 -13.61
CA ARG A 110 -12.33 13.52 -13.67
C ARG A 110 -13.62 14.27 -14.01
N ALA A 111 -13.86 15.39 -13.35
CA ALA A 111 -15.01 16.24 -13.60
C ALA A 111 -15.02 16.74 -15.06
N LEU A 112 -13.90 17.27 -15.56
CA LEU A 112 -13.78 17.75 -16.93
C LEU A 112 -13.97 16.62 -17.97
N ASP A 113 -13.49 15.40 -17.68
CA ASP A 113 -13.74 14.23 -18.54
C ASP A 113 -15.24 13.90 -18.64
N THR A 114 -15.94 13.85 -17.50
CA THR A 114 -17.39 13.60 -17.46
C THR A 114 -18.17 14.68 -18.21
N MET A 115 -17.78 15.95 -18.05
CA MET A 115 -18.37 17.08 -18.77
C MET A 115 -18.19 16.94 -20.29
N GLN A 116 -16.98 16.57 -20.73
CA GLN A 116 -16.68 16.35 -22.15
C GLN A 116 -17.54 15.23 -22.73
N ARG A 117 -17.60 14.06 -22.07
CA ARG A 117 -18.40 12.91 -22.53
C ARG A 117 -19.88 13.23 -22.66
N LEU A 118 -20.45 13.97 -21.71
CA LEU A 118 -21.85 14.39 -21.79
C LEU A 118 -22.09 15.32 -22.98
N CYS A 119 -21.18 16.28 -23.23
CA CYS A 119 -21.29 17.17 -24.39
C CYS A 119 -21.18 16.41 -25.72
N GLU A 120 -20.30 15.42 -25.81
CA GLU A 120 -20.17 14.54 -26.98
C GLU A 120 -21.44 13.74 -27.22
N ALA A 121 -22.04 13.16 -26.17
CA ALA A 121 -23.29 12.40 -26.27
C ALA A 121 -24.48 13.26 -26.72
N VAL A 122 -24.50 14.54 -26.34
CA VAL A 122 -25.52 15.51 -26.74
C VAL A 122 -25.31 16.05 -28.16
N GLY A 123 -24.16 15.76 -28.80
CA GLY A 123 -23.81 16.24 -30.13
C GLY A 123 -23.22 17.65 -30.16
N ALA A 124 -22.80 18.20 -29.01
CA ALA A 124 -22.21 19.52 -28.88
C ALA A 124 -20.67 19.45 -28.97
N ALA A 125 -20.17 19.18 -30.18
CA ALA A 125 -18.75 18.94 -30.43
C ALA A 125 -17.85 20.14 -30.09
N GLU A 126 -18.30 21.37 -30.33
CA GLU A 126 -17.53 22.59 -30.04
C GLU A 126 -17.27 22.76 -28.53
N SER A 127 -18.32 22.68 -27.71
CA SER A 127 -18.19 22.74 -26.25
C SER A 127 -17.36 21.58 -25.70
N ALA A 128 -17.50 20.37 -26.27
CA ALA A 128 -16.67 19.22 -25.88
C ALA A 128 -15.17 19.47 -26.14
N GLN A 129 -14.82 20.09 -27.27
CA GLN A 129 -13.44 20.44 -27.60
C GLN A 129 -12.86 21.49 -26.64
N GLU A 130 -13.63 22.52 -26.28
CA GLU A 130 -13.19 23.54 -25.31
C GLU A 130 -12.96 22.93 -23.91
N ILE A 131 -13.83 22.02 -23.46
CA ILE A 131 -13.63 21.28 -22.21
C ILE A 131 -12.38 20.37 -22.32
N GLY A 132 -12.17 19.75 -23.47
CA GLY A 132 -10.96 18.96 -23.76
C GLY A 132 -9.67 19.78 -23.66
N LYS A 133 -9.68 21.04 -24.14
CA LYS A 133 -8.56 21.97 -23.98
C LYS A 133 -8.30 22.28 -22.50
N LEU A 134 -9.35 22.60 -21.73
CA LEU A 134 -9.23 22.83 -20.29
C LEU A 134 -8.65 21.62 -19.55
N ARG A 135 -9.07 20.41 -19.94
CA ARG A 135 -8.55 19.15 -19.37
C ARG A 135 -7.06 18.98 -19.67
N ASN A 136 -6.65 19.18 -20.92
CA ASN A 136 -5.25 19.06 -21.34
C ASN A 136 -4.35 20.12 -20.67
N ASP A 137 -4.84 21.35 -20.50
CA ASP A 137 -4.11 22.40 -19.79
C ASP A 137 -3.96 22.07 -18.30
N THR A 138 -4.96 21.42 -17.70
CA THR A 138 -4.87 20.91 -16.32
C THR A 138 -3.80 19.83 -16.20
N MET A 139 -3.78 18.86 -17.14
CA MET A 139 -2.74 17.81 -17.15
C MET A 139 -1.33 18.41 -17.29
N ARG A 140 -1.14 19.37 -18.20
CA ARG A 140 0.15 20.07 -18.36
C ARG A 140 0.59 20.75 -17.07
N ALA A 141 -0.33 21.46 -16.41
CA ALA A 141 -0.03 22.12 -15.14
C ALA A 141 0.39 21.13 -14.04
N VAL A 142 -0.27 19.95 -13.96
CA VAL A 142 0.10 18.89 -13.01
C VAL A 142 1.49 18.34 -13.30
N PHE A 143 1.83 18.08 -14.58
CA PHE A 143 3.17 17.61 -14.95
C PHE A 143 4.25 18.65 -14.63
N ASP A 144 4.01 19.92 -14.91
CA ASP A 144 4.93 21.01 -14.57
C ASP A 144 5.15 21.11 -13.06
N GLU A 145 4.08 20.95 -12.27
CA GLU A 145 4.15 20.97 -10.82
C GLU A 145 4.95 19.77 -10.28
N GLN A 146 4.73 18.57 -10.81
CA GLN A 146 5.50 17.37 -10.46
C GLN A 146 6.98 17.52 -10.81
N ALA A 147 7.30 18.06 -11.99
CA ALA A 147 8.68 18.31 -12.41
C ALA A 147 9.39 19.33 -11.52
N ARG A 148 8.69 20.40 -11.11
CA ARG A 148 9.22 21.38 -10.15
C ARG A 148 9.42 20.78 -8.77
N ASN A 149 8.48 19.95 -8.30
CA ASN A 149 8.59 19.32 -6.99
C ASN A 149 9.77 18.34 -6.97
N GLN A 150 9.94 17.51 -7.99
CA GLN A 150 11.12 16.65 -8.15
C GLN A 150 12.43 17.44 -8.17
N THR A 151 12.46 18.60 -8.84
CA THR A 151 13.64 19.47 -8.86
C THR A 151 13.93 20.08 -7.48
N ARG A 152 12.91 20.45 -6.70
CA ARG A 152 13.08 20.97 -5.33
C ARG A 152 13.59 19.91 -4.34
N TYR A 153 13.18 18.65 -4.51
CA TYR A 153 13.65 17.55 -3.67
C TYR A 153 15.07 17.08 -4.03
N GLN A 154 15.60 17.46 -5.20
CA GLN A 154 17.04 17.35 -5.49
C GLN A 154 17.75 18.56 -4.89
N GLY A 155 18.18 18.43 -3.63
CA GLY A 155 18.96 19.48 -2.95
C GLY A 155 20.22 19.85 -3.75
N GLU A 156 20.55 21.14 -3.77
CA GLU A 156 21.82 21.64 -4.30
C GLU A 156 22.98 20.94 -3.59
N LEU A 157 23.84 20.25 -4.35
CA LEU A 157 25.11 19.74 -3.86
C LEU A 157 26.01 20.94 -3.52
N GLN A 158 25.91 21.46 -2.31
CA GLN A 158 26.88 22.41 -1.78
C GLN A 158 28.14 21.65 -1.35
N GLY A 159 29.15 21.68 -2.23
CA GLY A 159 30.52 21.35 -1.88
C GLY A 159 31.44 22.41 -2.47
N MET A 160 32.17 23.14 -1.62
CA MET A 160 33.28 23.97 -2.10
C MET A 160 34.32 23.02 -2.73
N PRO A 161 34.70 23.20 -4.01
CA PRO A 161 35.74 22.37 -4.61
C PRO A 161 37.03 22.57 -3.82
N SER A 162 37.66 21.47 -3.42
CA SER A 162 38.94 21.48 -2.72
C SER A 162 39.98 22.30 -3.50
N ALA A 163 40.64 23.25 -2.84
CA ALA A 163 41.39 24.36 -3.42
C ALA A 163 42.58 24.01 -4.35
N ASN A 164 42.90 22.73 -4.55
CA ASN A 164 44.08 22.28 -5.30
C ASN A 164 43.75 21.39 -6.52
N LEU A 165 42.48 21.25 -6.90
CA LEU A 165 42.13 20.55 -8.14
C LEU A 165 42.12 21.53 -9.31
N LYS A 166 42.98 21.27 -10.30
CA LYS A 166 42.99 22.05 -11.54
C LYS A 166 41.66 21.87 -12.27
N PRO A 167 41.09 22.94 -12.85
CA PRO A 167 39.87 22.84 -13.62
C PRO A 167 40.07 21.87 -14.79
N TRP A 168 39.04 21.09 -15.11
CA TRP A 168 39.12 19.97 -16.05
C TRP A 168 39.67 20.36 -17.45
N ARG A 169 39.52 21.63 -17.86
CA ARG A 169 40.09 22.16 -19.10
C ARG A 169 41.62 22.13 -19.14
N GLU A 170 42.28 22.14 -17.98
CA GLU A 170 43.74 22.03 -17.88
C GLU A 170 44.23 20.58 -17.84
N VAL A 171 43.32 19.61 -17.65
CA VAL A 171 43.65 18.19 -17.50
C VAL A 171 43.29 17.40 -18.75
N ALA A 172 42.31 17.86 -19.54
CA ALA A 172 41.90 17.20 -20.78
C ALA A 172 41.82 18.21 -21.93
N THR A 173 42.53 17.94 -23.02
CA THR A 173 42.40 18.70 -24.27
C THR A 173 41.03 18.39 -24.90
N PRO A 174 40.17 19.41 -25.10
CA PRO A 174 38.88 19.20 -25.75
C PRO A 174 39.07 18.76 -27.21
N HIS A 175 38.04 18.11 -27.75
CA HIS A 175 38.01 17.72 -29.17
C HIS A 175 38.31 18.93 -30.06
N PRO A 176 39.08 18.79 -31.16
CA PRO A 176 39.53 19.90 -32.00
C PRO A 176 38.40 20.83 -32.45
N ASP A 177 37.22 20.29 -32.78
CA ASP A 177 36.05 21.09 -33.19
C ASP A 177 35.56 22.05 -32.09
N VAL A 178 35.74 21.65 -30.83
CA VAL A 178 35.41 22.46 -29.65
C VAL A 178 36.45 23.51 -29.35
N ALA A 179 37.72 23.20 -29.64
CA ALA A 179 38.81 24.16 -29.51
C ALA A 179 38.79 25.21 -30.64
N SER A 180 38.32 24.85 -31.84
CA SER A 180 38.33 25.71 -33.02
C SER A 180 37.07 26.57 -33.20
N GLY A 181 36.05 26.40 -32.36
CA GLY A 181 34.82 27.22 -32.40
C GLY A 181 33.88 26.93 -33.57
N ASN A 182 34.14 25.86 -34.35
CA ASN A 182 33.36 25.49 -35.52
C ASN A 182 32.34 24.43 -35.12
N PHE A 183 31.20 24.87 -34.59
CA PHE A 183 30.11 23.97 -34.20
C PHE A 183 28.95 24.11 -35.19
N MET A 184 28.39 22.98 -35.63
CA MET A 184 27.02 22.97 -36.16
C MET A 184 26.05 23.16 -34.99
N GLU A 185 25.44 24.34 -34.88
CA GLU A 185 24.49 24.70 -33.82
C GLU A 185 23.34 23.68 -33.65
N ALA A 186 23.02 22.92 -34.69
CA ALA A 186 21.96 21.91 -34.69
C ALA A 186 22.30 20.60 -33.94
N GLU A 187 23.58 20.21 -33.83
CA GLU A 187 23.98 18.99 -33.10
C GLU A 187 24.28 19.25 -31.62
N PHE A 188 24.54 20.51 -31.26
CA PHE A 188 24.88 20.94 -29.90
C PHE A 188 23.74 21.71 -29.22
N ALA A 189 22.50 21.59 -29.69
CA ALA A 189 21.33 22.07 -28.98
C ALA A 189 21.02 21.17 -27.74
N ALA A 190 22.02 20.86 -26.94
CA ALA A 190 21.77 20.67 -25.52
C ALA A 190 21.39 22.05 -24.99
N ASP A 191 20.13 22.19 -24.59
CA ASP A 191 19.60 23.39 -23.95
C ASP A 191 20.62 23.90 -22.91
N LEU A 192 21.31 24.99 -23.23
CA LEU A 192 22.43 25.51 -22.44
C LEU A 192 21.98 25.85 -21.02
N ALA A 193 20.68 26.14 -20.83
CA ALA A 193 20.08 26.29 -19.51
C ALA A 193 20.07 24.98 -18.71
N GLN A 194 19.84 23.82 -19.34
CA GLN A 194 19.90 22.51 -18.70
C GLN A 194 21.33 22.07 -18.37
N VAL A 195 22.29 22.44 -19.23
CA VAL A 195 23.72 22.18 -18.99
C VAL A 195 24.23 23.07 -17.86
N HIS A 196 23.89 24.36 -17.87
CA HIS A 196 24.21 25.31 -16.80
C HIS A 196 23.56 24.91 -15.47
N ALA A 197 22.33 24.38 -15.51
CA ALA A 197 21.64 23.84 -14.34
C ALA A 197 22.13 22.43 -13.91
N GLY A 198 23.17 21.87 -14.55
CA GLY A 198 23.76 20.57 -14.19
C GLY A 198 22.89 19.33 -14.48
N LYS A 199 21.73 19.51 -15.13
CA LYS A 199 20.74 18.44 -15.39
C LYS A 199 21.25 17.45 -16.43
N THR A 200 21.83 17.94 -17.52
CA THR A 200 22.40 17.10 -18.59
C THR A 200 23.56 16.25 -18.08
N VAL A 201 24.43 16.83 -17.25
CA VAL A 201 25.57 16.12 -16.64
C VAL A 201 25.06 14.99 -15.74
N SER A 202 24.06 15.28 -14.90
CA SER A 202 23.47 14.28 -14.00
C SER A 202 22.80 13.13 -14.76
N LEU A 203 22.14 13.41 -15.89
CA LEU A 203 21.54 12.38 -16.75
C LEU A 203 22.60 11.53 -17.45
N ARG A 204 23.64 12.15 -18.03
CA ARG A 204 24.74 11.43 -18.70
C ARG A 204 25.57 10.59 -17.72
N ILE A 205 25.79 11.08 -16.49
CA ILE A 205 26.43 10.28 -15.43
C ILE A 205 25.59 9.03 -15.13
N ARG A 206 24.26 9.16 -15.00
CA ARG A 206 23.38 8.01 -14.78
C ARG A 206 23.36 7.02 -15.95
N GLU A 207 23.54 7.50 -17.18
CA GLU A 207 23.71 6.66 -18.37
C GLU A 207 25.04 5.91 -18.38
N ALA A 208 26.07 6.38 -17.67
CA ALA A 208 27.35 5.68 -17.57
C ALA A 208 27.29 4.45 -16.64
N TRP A 209 26.39 4.44 -15.65
CA TRP A 209 26.18 3.32 -14.72
C TRP A 209 25.38 2.18 -15.37
N THR A 210 26.04 1.47 -16.28
CA THR A 210 25.46 0.37 -17.07
C THR A 210 25.83 -1.02 -16.58
N LEU A 211 26.77 -1.14 -15.65
CA LEU A 211 27.28 -2.43 -15.17
C LEU A 211 26.90 -2.67 -13.71
N VAL A 212 26.40 -3.87 -13.44
CA VAL A 212 26.19 -4.41 -12.10
C VAL A 212 27.24 -5.49 -11.88
N LEU A 213 27.90 -5.41 -10.73
CA LEU A 213 28.84 -6.43 -10.29
C LEU A 213 28.12 -7.31 -9.27
N VAL A 214 27.99 -8.60 -9.57
CA VAL A 214 27.36 -9.58 -8.69
C VAL A 214 28.43 -10.56 -8.20
N PRO A 215 28.71 -10.63 -6.89
CA PRO A 215 29.59 -11.66 -6.35
C PRO A 215 28.90 -13.02 -6.43
N THR A 216 29.56 -13.97 -7.06
CA THR A 216 29.12 -15.34 -7.24
C THR A 216 30.17 -16.29 -6.70
N GLN A 217 29.71 -17.31 -5.98
CA GLN A 217 30.59 -18.32 -5.41
C GLN A 217 29.83 -19.64 -5.40
N PRO A 218 29.91 -20.47 -6.46
CA PRO A 218 29.21 -21.77 -6.46
C PRO A 218 29.81 -22.74 -5.44
N ASP A 219 31.14 -22.74 -5.29
CA ASP A 219 31.84 -23.58 -4.31
C ASP A 219 32.29 -22.75 -3.09
N PRO A 220 31.94 -23.13 -1.85
CA PRO A 220 32.31 -22.38 -0.64
C PRO A 220 33.82 -22.19 -0.44
N ARG A 221 34.63 -23.09 -1.02
CA ARG A 221 36.10 -23.07 -0.93
C ARG A 221 36.77 -22.35 -2.10
N ALA A 222 36.03 -22.05 -3.17
CA ALA A 222 36.55 -21.31 -4.30
C ALA A 222 36.60 -19.80 -4.01
N PRO A 223 37.50 -19.04 -4.68
CA PRO A 223 37.49 -17.58 -4.57
C PRO A 223 36.19 -16.99 -5.13
N ILE A 224 35.75 -15.86 -4.56
CA ILE A 224 34.55 -15.14 -5.02
C ILE A 224 34.81 -14.54 -6.41
N ALA A 225 33.99 -14.90 -7.39
CA ALA A 225 34.04 -14.35 -8.74
C ALA A 225 33.03 -13.21 -8.90
N LEU A 226 33.40 -12.12 -9.58
CA LEU A 226 32.51 -11.01 -9.88
C LEU A 226 31.90 -11.21 -11.28
N ALA A 227 30.63 -11.58 -11.33
CA ALA A 227 29.85 -11.59 -12.55
C ALA A 227 29.46 -10.15 -12.93
N THR A 228 29.51 -9.82 -14.21
CA THR A 228 29.17 -8.49 -14.72
C THR A 228 27.88 -8.55 -15.52
N LEU A 229 26.84 -7.84 -15.08
CA LEU A 229 25.58 -7.75 -15.80
C LEU A 229 25.39 -6.35 -16.36
N ARG A 230 24.97 -6.28 -17.62
CA ARG A 230 24.66 -5.00 -18.26
C ARG A 230 23.18 -4.65 -18.06
N ILE A 231 22.92 -3.42 -17.60
CA ILE A 231 21.61 -2.80 -17.54
C ILE A 231 21.44 -1.89 -18.76
N ALA A 232 20.31 -2.01 -19.46
CA ALA A 232 19.95 -1.13 -20.56
C ALA A 232 19.83 0.33 -20.08
N ALA A 233 20.33 1.28 -20.88
CA ALA A 233 20.24 2.71 -20.60
C ALA A 233 18.77 3.18 -20.48
N PRO A 234 18.49 4.21 -19.66
CA PRO A 234 17.13 4.74 -19.54
C PRO A 234 16.67 5.32 -20.89
N GLN A 235 15.61 4.77 -21.49
CA GLN A 235 14.96 5.35 -22.66
C GLN A 235 13.77 6.20 -22.19
N GLY A 236 13.84 7.52 -22.41
CA GLY A 236 12.75 8.46 -22.17
C GLY A 236 12.84 9.28 -20.88
N GLN A 237 11.94 10.27 -20.76
CA GLN A 237 11.92 11.29 -19.68
C GLN A 237 11.43 10.75 -18.33
N ALA A 238 10.75 9.60 -18.29
CA ALA A 238 10.38 8.89 -17.06
C ALA A 238 11.46 7.86 -16.68
N ALA A 239 12.71 8.33 -16.54
CA ALA A 239 13.82 7.45 -16.19
C ALA A 239 13.63 6.88 -14.78
N GLN A 240 13.25 5.60 -14.69
CA GLN A 240 13.21 4.87 -13.42
C GLN A 240 14.56 5.03 -12.68
N PRO A 241 14.56 5.18 -11.35
CA PRO A 241 15.78 5.23 -10.55
C PRO A 241 16.71 4.06 -10.87
N LEU A 242 18.03 4.30 -10.80
CA LEU A 242 19.04 3.27 -11.05
C LEU A 242 18.79 2.02 -10.18
N ALA A 243 18.44 2.21 -8.90
CA ALA A 243 18.16 1.11 -7.97
C ALA A 243 17.01 0.21 -8.44
N GLU A 244 15.92 0.79 -8.94
CA GLU A 244 14.75 0.02 -9.43
C GLU A 244 15.10 -0.75 -10.69
N ARG A 245 15.84 -0.13 -11.61
CA ARG A 245 16.31 -0.78 -12.85
C ARG A 245 17.27 -1.92 -12.55
N THR A 246 18.20 -1.72 -11.63
CA THR A 246 19.13 -2.76 -11.16
C THR A 246 18.36 -3.90 -10.51
N ALA A 247 17.43 -3.59 -9.59
CA ALA A 247 16.62 -4.61 -8.91
C ALA A 247 15.74 -5.40 -9.90
N ALA A 248 15.13 -4.75 -10.89
CA ALA A 248 14.37 -5.41 -11.93
C ALA A 248 15.26 -6.32 -12.78
N ARG A 249 16.46 -5.84 -13.16
CA ARG A 249 17.42 -6.64 -13.94
C ARG A 249 17.91 -7.87 -13.16
N LEU A 250 18.13 -7.74 -11.85
CA LEU A 250 18.56 -8.84 -10.98
C LEU A 250 17.44 -9.87 -10.72
N LYS A 251 16.16 -9.46 -10.77
CA LYS A 251 15.00 -10.38 -10.67
C LYS A 251 14.72 -11.12 -11.97
N THR A 252 14.87 -10.45 -13.11
CA THR A 252 14.50 -11.01 -14.43
C THR A 252 15.67 -11.69 -15.14
N GLY A 253 16.91 -11.27 -14.88
CA GLY A 253 18.10 -11.83 -15.51
C GLY A 253 18.79 -12.86 -14.62
N GLU A 254 18.93 -14.08 -15.13
CA GLU A 254 19.81 -15.14 -14.57
C GLU A 254 19.60 -15.46 -13.08
N GLU A 255 18.45 -15.10 -12.51
CA GLU A 255 17.99 -15.39 -11.13
C GLU A 255 18.95 -14.97 -10.00
N TYR A 256 19.77 -13.93 -10.20
CA TYR A 256 20.67 -13.43 -9.15
C TYR A 256 19.95 -12.91 -7.90
N MET A 257 18.66 -12.62 -7.98
CA MET A 257 17.82 -12.26 -6.84
C MET A 257 16.49 -13.02 -6.89
N VAL A 258 16.28 -13.86 -5.89
CA VAL A 258 15.17 -14.81 -5.80
C VAL A 258 14.02 -14.19 -5.00
N ALA A 259 12.86 -14.03 -5.65
CA ALA A 259 11.64 -13.51 -5.03
C ALA A 259 10.75 -14.61 -4.43
N ALA A 260 10.90 -15.85 -4.90
CA ALA A 260 10.18 -17.01 -4.40
C ALA A 260 11.12 -18.22 -4.45
N LEU A 261 11.22 -18.94 -3.33
CA LEU A 261 12.09 -20.11 -3.18
C LEU A 261 11.23 -21.35 -2.97
N ALA A 262 11.56 -22.45 -3.64
CA ALA A 262 10.89 -23.73 -3.41
C ALA A 262 11.49 -24.44 -2.18
N PRO A 263 10.68 -25.16 -1.36
CA PRO A 263 11.17 -25.86 -0.18
C PRO A 263 12.29 -26.86 -0.50
N ARG A 264 12.15 -27.59 -1.61
CA ARG A 264 13.15 -28.55 -2.11
C ARG A 264 14.51 -27.93 -2.34
N VAL A 265 14.53 -26.78 -3.00
CA VAL A 265 15.76 -26.04 -3.33
C VAL A 265 16.44 -25.58 -2.04
N LEU A 266 15.66 -25.10 -1.07
CA LEU A 266 16.20 -24.72 0.24
C LEU A 266 16.84 -25.93 0.96
N ILE A 267 16.17 -27.09 0.98
CA ILE A 267 16.71 -28.32 1.59
C ILE A 267 18.01 -28.73 0.89
N GLU A 268 18.03 -28.72 -0.45
CA GLU A 268 19.20 -29.08 -1.25
C GLU A 268 20.41 -28.17 -0.97
N TYR A 269 20.21 -26.84 -0.86
CA TYR A 269 21.26 -25.91 -0.47
C TYR A 269 21.80 -26.21 0.94
N LEU A 270 20.91 -26.43 1.91
CA LEU A 270 21.31 -26.70 3.29
C LEU A 270 22.02 -28.05 3.43
N ASP A 271 21.62 -29.06 2.66
CA ASP A 271 22.24 -30.39 2.63
C ASP A 271 23.61 -30.37 1.96
N THR A 272 23.71 -29.72 0.80
CA THR A 272 24.96 -29.63 0.03
C THR A 272 26.06 -28.91 0.82
N HIS A 273 25.69 -27.92 1.62
CA HIS A 273 26.64 -27.14 2.41
C HIS A 273 26.74 -27.58 3.88
N GLY A 274 25.96 -28.58 4.31
CA GLY A 274 26.00 -29.10 5.67
C GLY A 274 25.64 -28.06 6.74
N LEU A 275 24.68 -27.18 6.44
CA LEU A 275 24.32 -26.05 7.30
C LEU A 275 23.34 -26.43 8.44
N TRP A 276 22.85 -27.65 8.47
CA TRP A 276 21.97 -28.12 9.53
C TRP A 276 22.73 -28.30 10.85
N HIS A 277 22.18 -27.81 11.96
CA HIS A 277 22.68 -28.17 13.28
C HIS A 277 22.25 -29.58 13.61
N ASP A 278 23.13 -30.37 14.23
CA ASP A 278 22.79 -31.70 14.75
C ASP A 278 21.66 -31.58 15.79
N PRO A 279 20.55 -32.35 15.71
CA PRO A 279 20.32 -33.53 14.85
C PRO A 279 19.54 -33.29 13.53
N GLY A 280 19.45 -32.05 13.04
CA GLY A 280 18.83 -31.73 11.74
C GLY A 280 17.87 -30.54 11.79
N HIS A 281 18.26 -29.44 12.46
CA HIS A 281 17.43 -28.24 12.59
C HIS A 281 18.21 -26.94 12.36
N ALA A 282 17.50 -25.86 12.03
CA ALA A 282 18.07 -24.52 11.90
C ALA A 282 17.01 -23.48 12.29
N ALA A 283 17.41 -22.40 12.97
CA ALA A 283 16.46 -21.33 13.30
C ALA A 283 16.10 -20.53 12.03
N LEU A 284 14.86 -20.05 11.95
CA LEU A 284 14.41 -19.26 10.79
C LEU A 284 15.23 -17.97 10.62
N GLN A 285 15.58 -17.32 11.72
CA GLN A 285 16.46 -16.15 11.71
C GLN A 285 17.87 -16.50 11.21
N GLU A 286 18.44 -17.62 11.64
CA GLU A 286 19.78 -18.06 11.20
C GLU A 286 19.79 -18.36 9.70
N LEU A 287 18.75 -18.99 9.18
CA LEU A 287 18.59 -19.22 7.74
C LEU A 287 18.57 -17.90 6.96
N ALA A 288 17.88 -16.89 7.47
CA ALA A 288 17.86 -15.55 6.87
C ALA A 288 19.25 -14.90 6.91
N ASP A 289 19.96 -15.02 8.04
CA ASP A 289 21.30 -14.48 8.23
C ASP A 289 22.32 -15.17 7.32
N TRP A 290 22.21 -16.49 7.11
CA TRP A 290 23.04 -17.26 6.18
C TRP A 290 22.82 -16.86 4.73
N CYS A 291 21.56 -16.65 4.32
CA CYS A 291 21.24 -16.14 2.98
C CYS A 291 21.83 -14.74 2.74
N GLY A 292 22.01 -13.93 3.79
CA GLY A 292 22.64 -12.62 3.72
C GLY A 292 24.17 -12.65 3.79
N SER A 293 24.75 -13.64 4.47
CA SER A 293 26.18 -13.69 4.79
C SER A 293 27.00 -14.48 3.76
N PHE A 294 26.42 -15.52 3.15
CA PHE A 294 27.15 -16.45 2.27
C PHE A 294 26.84 -16.21 0.78
N CYS A 295 27.89 -16.12 -0.05
CA CYS A 295 27.75 -15.86 -1.50
C CYS A 295 27.31 -17.09 -2.32
N TYR A 296 27.36 -18.29 -1.73
CA TYR A 296 26.85 -19.53 -2.32
C TYR A 296 25.36 -19.78 -2.02
N MET A 297 24.77 -19.02 -1.09
CA MET A 297 23.35 -19.10 -0.78
C MET A 297 22.51 -18.24 -1.72
N PRO A 298 21.22 -18.58 -1.95
CA PRO A 298 20.33 -17.78 -2.78
C PRO A 298 20.08 -16.39 -2.14
N ARG A 299 20.21 -15.33 -2.95
CA ARG A 299 19.97 -13.95 -2.51
C ARG A 299 18.47 -13.65 -2.54
N LEU A 300 17.85 -13.60 -1.37
CA LEU A 300 16.41 -13.37 -1.24
C LEU A 300 16.08 -11.86 -1.27
N THR A 301 14.97 -11.49 -1.94
CA THR A 301 14.51 -10.09 -1.97
C THR A 301 14.11 -9.55 -0.59
N ALA A 302 13.49 -10.41 0.21
CA ALA A 302 13.04 -10.14 1.57
C ALA A 302 13.19 -11.45 2.35
N PRO A 303 14.33 -11.65 3.04
CA PRO A 303 14.72 -12.97 3.56
C PRO A 303 13.64 -13.64 4.39
N MET A 304 13.08 -12.93 5.38
CA MET A 304 12.07 -13.50 6.28
C MET A 304 10.77 -13.84 5.57
N SER A 305 10.19 -12.92 4.79
CA SER A 305 8.90 -13.19 4.14
C SER A 305 8.99 -14.29 3.09
N VAL A 306 10.11 -14.39 2.36
CA VAL A 306 10.29 -15.45 1.38
C VAL A 306 10.46 -16.80 2.08
N LEU A 307 11.24 -16.86 3.17
CA LEU A 307 11.40 -18.09 3.95
C LEU A 307 10.11 -18.51 4.64
N GLU A 308 9.30 -17.58 5.16
CA GLU A 308 8.00 -17.88 5.76
C GLU A 308 7.04 -18.56 4.77
N VAL A 309 6.96 -18.01 3.55
CA VAL A 309 6.16 -18.61 2.47
C VAL A 309 6.71 -19.98 2.07
N THR A 310 8.03 -20.10 1.98
CA THR A 310 8.71 -21.37 1.65
C THR A 310 8.41 -22.44 2.69
N VAL A 311 8.61 -22.15 3.97
CA VAL A 311 8.35 -23.09 5.09
C VAL A 311 6.87 -23.45 5.17
N SER A 312 5.97 -22.47 5.00
CA SER A 312 4.52 -22.71 4.97
C SER A 312 4.12 -23.66 3.83
N SER A 313 4.72 -23.49 2.65
CA SER A 313 4.53 -24.40 1.52
C SER A 313 5.10 -25.79 1.79
N GLY A 314 6.26 -25.89 2.46
CA GLY A 314 6.89 -27.16 2.83
C GLY A 314 6.11 -27.96 3.88
N LEU A 315 5.41 -27.28 4.80
CA LEU A 315 4.51 -27.93 5.78
C LEU A 315 3.28 -28.57 5.13
N GLY A 316 2.88 -28.09 3.95
CA GLY A 316 1.77 -28.63 3.15
C GLY A 316 2.20 -29.58 2.04
N ALA A 317 3.51 -29.85 1.88
CA ALA A 317 4.02 -30.68 0.81
C ALA A 317 3.59 -32.15 0.98
N LEU A 318 3.23 -32.79 -0.14
CA LEU A 318 2.78 -34.19 -0.17
C LEU A 318 3.94 -35.18 -0.23
N LEU A 319 5.05 -34.79 -0.85
CA LEU A 319 6.24 -35.61 -0.98
C LEU A 319 7.11 -35.47 0.27
N ALA A 320 7.62 -36.60 0.77
CA ALA A 320 8.50 -36.61 1.95
C ALA A 320 9.79 -35.79 1.74
N GLU A 321 10.28 -35.75 0.50
CA GLU A 321 11.49 -35.02 0.08
C GLU A 321 11.35 -33.50 0.18
N ASP A 322 10.13 -32.98 0.02
CA ASP A 322 9.82 -31.54 0.05
C ASP A 322 9.27 -31.09 1.40
N LYS A 323 9.09 -32.05 2.32
CA LYS A 323 8.40 -31.84 3.59
C LYS A 323 9.33 -31.22 4.60
N LEU A 324 8.88 -30.13 5.21
CA LEU A 324 9.55 -29.46 6.32
C LEU A 324 8.67 -29.54 7.55
N ALA A 325 9.30 -29.62 8.73
CA ALA A 325 8.63 -29.51 10.00
C ALA A 325 9.06 -28.23 10.72
N ILE A 326 8.22 -27.74 11.63
CA ILE A 326 8.57 -26.62 12.51
C ILE A 326 8.51 -27.07 13.97
N ALA A 327 9.38 -26.52 14.80
CA ALA A 327 9.39 -26.73 16.24
C ALA A 327 9.63 -25.41 16.98
N GLU A 328 9.10 -25.30 18.20
CA GLU A 328 9.29 -24.10 19.04
C GLU A 328 10.68 -24.08 19.69
N SER A 329 11.20 -25.25 20.08
CA SER A 329 12.53 -25.37 20.68
C SER A 329 13.04 -26.81 20.64
N TRP A 330 14.36 -26.95 20.73
CA TRP A 330 15.05 -28.23 20.92
C TRP A 330 15.32 -28.46 22.41
N GLY A 331 14.79 -29.55 22.96
CA GLY A 331 15.07 -29.97 24.33
C GLY A 331 16.30 -30.85 24.41
N ALA A 332 17.48 -30.26 24.66
CA ALA A 332 18.76 -30.99 24.70
C ALA A 332 18.82 -32.11 25.75
N GLU A 333 18.07 -32.02 26.86
CA GLU A 333 18.05 -33.04 27.91
C GLU A 333 17.23 -34.28 27.55
N ALA A 334 16.19 -34.11 26.73
CA ALA A 334 15.23 -35.16 26.40
C ALA A 334 15.37 -35.65 24.95
N ASN A 335 16.29 -35.06 24.16
CA ASN A 335 16.46 -35.28 22.72
C ASN A 335 15.10 -35.26 21.98
N CYS A 336 14.26 -34.27 22.28
CA CYS A 336 12.93 -34.17 21.66
C CYS A 336 12.62 -32.73 21.22
N TYR A 337 11.89 -32.60 20.11
CA TYR A 337 11.36 -31.32 19.66
C TYR A 337 10.09 -30.96 20.44
N ARG A 338 10.05 -29.75 21.00
CA ARG A 338 8.84 -29.19 21.63
C ARG A 338 8.03 -28.41 20.61
N GLY A 339 6.71 -28.58 20.63
CA GLY A 339 5.81 -27.87 19.71
C GLY A 339 5.96 -28.29 18.25
N LEU A 340 6.36 -29.54 17.98
CA LEU A 340 6.54 -30.04 16.62
C LEU A 340 5.22 -30.00 15.83
N ALA A 341 5.22 -29.30 14.69
CA ALA A 341 4.13 -29.31 13.74
C ALA A 341 4.61 -29.85 12.39
N LEU A 342 3.99 -30.95 11.96
CA LEU A 342 4.30 -31.68 10.71
C LEU A 342 3.32 -31.37 9.57
N SER A 343 2.35 -30.49 9.82
CA SER A 343 1.28 -30.15 8.89
C SER A 343 0.86 -28.70 9.10
N ALA A 344 0.57 -28.02 7.99
CA ALA A 344 0.11 -26.64 7.98
C ALA A 344 -1.23 -26.51 8.75
N LYS A 345 -1.18 -25.99 9.97
CA LYS A 345 -2.37 -25.49 10.67
C LYS A 345 -2.61 -24.04 10.25
N PRO A 346 -3.84 -23.62 9.97
CA PRO A 346 -4.16 -22.27 9.47
C PRO A 346 -3.87 -21.13 10.46
N THR A 347 -3.45 -21.44 11.69
CA THR A 347 -3.20 -20.46 12.77
C THR A 347 -1.73 -20.36 13.15
N LEU A 348 -0.82 -21.02 12.42
CA LEU A 348 0.61 -20.94 12.71
C LEU A 348 1.14 -19.54 12.36
N VAL A 349 1.60 -18.82 13.39
CA VAL A 349 2.37 -17.59 13.22
C VAL A 349 3.84 -17.99 13.26
N LEU A 350 4.53 -17.84 12.13
CA LEU A 350 5.96 -18.07 12.08
C LEU A 350 6.67 -16.93 12.81
N VAL A 351 7.48 -17.28 13.80
CA VAL A 351 8.33 -16.32 14.52
C VAL A 351 9.81 -16.61 14.20
N PRO A 352 10.69 -15.59 14.22
CA PRO A 352 12.10 -15.77 13.83
C PRO A 352 12.87 -16.82 14.65
N ALA A 353 12.43 -17.06 15.89
CA ALA A 353 13.02 -18.02 16.80
C ALA A 353 12.56 -19.49 16.54
N LEU A 354 11.61 -19.72 15.63
CA LEU A 354 11.18 -21.08 15.32
C LEU A 354 12.29 -21.86 14.62
N LEU A 355 12.36 -23.14 14.96
CA LEU A 355 13.27 -24.09 14.35
C LEU A 355 12.59 -24.74 13.15
N VAL A 356 13.22 -24.61 11.99
CA VAL A 356 12.92 -25.44 10.82
C VAL A 356 13.66 -26.76 11.01
N VAL A 357 12.94 -27.87 10.86
CA VAL A 357 13.44 -29.22 11.12
C VAL A 357 13.26 -30.05 9.87
N LYS A 358 14.28 -30.85 9.51
CA LYS A 358 14.15 -31.85 8.45
C LYS A 358 13.07 -32.87 8.80
N TYR A 359 12.32 -33.32 7.80
CA TYR A 359 11.28 -34.32 8.03
C TYR A 359 11.81 -35.62 8.67
N GLU A 360 12.98 -36.11 8.22
CA GLU A 360 13.62 -37.29 8.78
C GLU A 360 14.01 -37.13 10.26
N ALA A 361 14.52 -35.94 10.63
CA ALA A 361 14.87 -35.63 12.01
C ALA A 361 13.61 -35.50 12.89
N ALA A 362 12.52 -34.99 12.33
CA ALA A 362 11.24 -34.90 13.00
C ALA A 362 10.60 -36.29 13.26
N ASP A 363 10.75 -37.23 12.33
CA ASP A 363 10.30 -38.62 12.49
C ASP A 363 11.20 -39.41 13.46
N ALA A 364 12.51 -39.12 13.50
CA ALA A 364 13.45 -39.75 14.43
C ALA A 364 13.26 -39.30 15.89
N PHE A 365 12.84 -38.06 16.11
CA PHE A 365 12.67 -37.46 17.44
C PHE A 365 11.24 -36.93 17.64
N PRO A 366 10.24 -37.82 17.77
CA PRO A 366 8.86 -37.42 17.95
C PRO A 366 8.67 -36.62 19.26
N PRO A 367 7.62 -35.77 19.33
CA PRO A 367 7.31 -35.05 20.56
C PRO A 367 7.03 -36.05 21.69
N PRO A 368 7.35 -35.70 22.96
CA PRO A 368 7.06 -36.56 24.09
C PRO A 368 5.57 -36.87 24.11
N GLN A 369 5.21 -38.14 23.88
CA GLN A 369 3.83 -38.60 23.99
C GLN A 369 3.43 -38.56 25.46
N ASP A 370 2.45 -37.73 25.81
CA ASP A 370 1.70 -37.90 27.05
C ASP A 370 1.05 -39.29 26.99
N LYS A 371 1.64 -40.27 27.70
CA LYS A 371 1.03 -41.60 27.80
C LYS A 371 -0.39 -41.42 28.34
N PRO A 372 -1.43 -41.98 27.70
CA PRO A 372 -2.76 -41.98 28.28
C PRO A 372 -2.69 -42.69 29.63
N LYS A 373 -3.08 -42.00 30.71
CA LYS A 373 -3.25 -42.61 32.04
C LYS A 373 -4.19 -43.81 31.90
N THR A 374 -3.64 -45.02 32.06
CA THR A 374 -4.40 -46.26 32.16
C THR A 374 -5.41 -46.14 33.31
N PRO A 375 -6.67 -46.59 33.15
CA PRO A 375 -7.63 -46.58 34.27
C PRO A 375 -7.12 -47.54 35.36
N PRO A 376 -7.18 -47.17 36.65
CA PRO A 376 -6.67 -48.04 37.70
C PRO A 376 -7.49 -49.32 37.78
N THR A 377 -6.81 -50.45 37.66
CA THR A 377 -7.36 -51.78 37.94
C THR A 377 -7.54 -51.92 39.46
N ARG A 378 -8.80 -52.09 39.86
CA ARG A 378 -9.32 -52.82 41.04
C ARG A 378 -8.37 -52.99 42.24
N CYS A 379 -8.65 -52.24 43.32
CA CYS A 379 -8.12 -52.49 44.67
C CYS A 379 -8.56 -53.87 45.23
N PRO A 380 -7.77 -54.51 46.09
CA PRO A 380 -8.26 -55.29 47.21
C PRO A 380 -8.35 -54.44 48.50
N GLU A 381 -9.37 -54.76 49.30
CA GLU A 381 -9.71 -54.42 50.70
C GLU A 381 -8.76 -53.49 51.53
N PRO A 382 -9.30 -52.46 52.23
CA PRO A 382 -8.55 -51.68 53.22
C PRO A 382 -8.78 -52.16 54.67
N GLU A 383 -7.71 -52.20 55.46
CA GLU A 383 -7.78 -52.13 56.94
C GLU A 383 -8.02 -50.68 57.40
N PRO A 384 -8.65 -50.46 58.57
CA PRO A 384 -9.24 -49.17 58.93
C PRO A 384 -8.19 -48.19 59.46
N ARG A 385 -8.09 -47.01 58.83
CA ARG A 385 -7.43 -45.83 59.40
C ARG A 385 -8.26 -44.57 59.12
N ASP A 386 -8.61 -43.94 60.25
CA ASP A 386 -9.15 -42.62 60.57
C ASP A 386 -9.89 -41.76 59.51
N PRO A 387 -10.99 -41.09 59.91
CA PRO A 387 -11.81 -40.31 58.99
C PRO A 387 -11.07 -39.07 58.47
N PRO A 388 -11.10 -38.79 57.15
CA PRO A 388 -10.57 -37.55 56.61
C PRO A 388 -11.54 -36.39 56.88
N GLU A 389 -10.94 -35.25 57.22
CA GLU A 389 -11.55 -33.93 57.39
C GLU A 389 -12.32 -33.51 56.11
N PRO A 390 -13.48 -32.83 56.23
CA PRO A 390 -14.28 -32.48 55.06
C PRO A 390 -13.50 -31.56 54.11
N PRO A 391 -13.61 -31.76 52.77
CA PRO A 391 -12.87 -30.95 51.82
C PRO A 391 -13.36 -29.50 51.85
N GLU A 392 -12.42 -28.56 52.01
CA GLU A 392 -12.68 -27.13 51.84
C GLU A 392 -13.24 -26.85 50.43
N PRO A 393 -14.21 -25.94 50.29
CA PRO A 393 -14.79 -25.61 48.99
C PRO A 393 -13.71 -25.02 48.07
N PRO A 394 -13.76 -25.32 46.75
CA PRO A 394 -12.76 -24.81 45.82
C PRO A 394 -12.82 -23.28 45.78
N VAL A 395 -11.67 -22.64 46.01
CA VAL A 395 -11.51 -21.19 45.88
C VAL A 395 -11.73 -20.81 44.42
N VAL A 396 -12.87 -20.16 44.13
CA VAL A 396 -13.17 -19.65 42.79
C VAL A 396 -12.35 -18.37 42.58
N LEU A 397 -11.33 -18.46 41.73
CA LEU A 397 -10.55 -17.29 41.32
C LEU A 397 -11.43 -16.34 40.46
N PRO A 398 -11.42 -15.02 40.73
CA PRO A 398 -12.22 -14.06 39.98
C PRO A 398 -11.77 -14.01 38.50
N THR A 399 -12.71 -14.20 37.58
CA THR A 399 -12.45 -14.27 36.13
C THR A 399 -12.50 -12.91 35.42
N ARG A 400 -12.77 -11.82 36.15
CA ARG A 400 -12.85 -10.46 35.59
C ARG A 400 -12.29 -9.44 36.58
N PHE A 401 -11.37 -8.61 36.10
CA PHE A 401 -10.77 -7.51 36.85
C PHE A 401 -11.24 -6.19 36.26
N PHE A 402 -11.65 -5.25 37.12
CA PHE A 402 -12.04 -3.90 36.73
C PHE A 402 -11.15 -2.90 37.47
N ALA A 403 -10.63 -1.90 36.75
CA ALA A 403 -9.92 -0.78 37.33
C ALA A 403 -10.44 0.52 36.68
N THR A 404 -10.64 1.54 37.51
CA THR A 404 -11.06 2.88 37.09
C THR A 404 -10.03 3.89 37.57
N VAL A 405 -9.54 4.74 36.67
CA VAL A 405 -8.57 5.80 36.95
C VAL A 405 -9.18 7.13 36.54
N ALA A 406 -9.14 8.12 37.43
CA ALA A 406 -9.56 9.48 37.14
C ALA A 406 -8.43 10.22 36.41
N LEU A 407 -8.75 10.86 35.28
CA LEU A 407 -7.80 11.64 34.50
C LEU A 407 -8.01 13.13 34.75
N ASP A 408 -6.92 13.89 34.82
CA ASP A 408 -6.97 15.35 34.91
C ASP A 408 -7.25 15.98 33.53
N ALA A 409 -8.27 16.83 33.45
CA ALA A 409 -8.79 17.38 32.20
C ALA A 409 -7.86 18.40 31.53
N VAL A 410 -6.89 18.96 32.27
CA VAL A 410 -6.01 20.04 31.77
C VAL A 410 -4.74 19.50 31.09
N ARG A 411 -4.28 18.29 31.45
CA ARG A 411 -3.10 17.65 30.82
C ARG A 411 -3.23 16.12 30.76
N PRO A 412 -3.90 15.56 29.74
CA PRO A 412 -4.17 14.12 29.66
C PRO A 412 -2.97 13.25 29.19
N VAL A 413 -1.94 13.86 28.60
CA VAL A 413 -0.85 13.13 27.91
C VAL A 413 0.14 12.42 28.86
N PRO A 414 0.52 12.98 30.03
CA PRO A 414 1.39 12.30 30.99
C PRO A 414 0.72 11.07 31.62
N ASP A 415 -0.55 11.19 32.04
CA ASP A 415 -1.28 10.11 32.71
C ASP A 415 -1.56 8.91 31.78
N LEU A 416 -1.73 9.16 30.47
CA LEU A 416 -1.84 8.11 29.45
C LEU A 416 -0.51 7.34 29.23
N ARG A 417 0.64 7.89 29.62
CA ARG A 417 1.95 7.26 29.44
C ARG A 417 2.21 6.15 30.47
N ASP A 418 1.57 6.23 31.63
CA ASP A 418 1.68 5.27 32.74
C ASP A 418 0.78 4.03 32.60
N TRP A 419 -0.04 3.96 31.54
CA TRP A 419 -0.88 2.78 31.23
C TRP A 419 -0.06 1.48 31.13
N LYS A 420 1.17 1.55 30.61
CA LYS A 420 2.07 0.38 30.50
C LYS A 420 2.51 -0.13 31.87
N THR A 421 2.68 0.77 32.84
CA THR A 421 3.08 0.44 34.21
C THR A 421 1.91 -0.21 34.97
N ILE A 422 0.69 0.29 34.78
CA ILE A 422 -0.55 -0.25 35.38
C ILE A 422 -0.91 -1.62 34.79
N SER A 423 -0.69 -1.83 33.49
CA SER A 423 -0.91 -3.15 32.86
C SER A 423 0.04 -4.21 33.42
N ARG A 424 1.26 -3.81 33.83
CA ARG A 424 2.31 -4.69 34.32
C ARG A 424 2.08 -5.14 35.76
N SER A 425 1.50 -4.27 36.60
CA SER A 425 1.15 -4.63 37.98
C SER A 425 -0.05 -5.57 38.06
N LEU A 426 -1.01 -5.47 37.14
CA LEU A 426 -2.14 -6.40 37.04
C LEU A 426 -1.74 -7.79 36.51
N SER A 427 -0.67 -7.90 35.73
CA SER A 427 -0.16 -9.18 35.20
C SER A 427 0.79 -9.93 36.16
N HIS A 428 1.17 -9.32 37.29
CA HIS A 428 2.06 -9.93 38.28
C HIS A 428 1.34 -10.54 39.50
N GLN A 429 0.01 -10.49 39.55
CA GLN A 429 -0.75 -11.35 40.46
C GLN A 429 -0.98 -12.70 39.78
N ASP A 430 -0.61 -13.77 40.48
CA ASP A 430 -0.51 -15.13 39.97
C ASP A 430 -1.71 -15.58 39.11
N GLY A 431 -1.39 -16.10 37.93
CA GLY A 431 -2.30 -16.94 37.14
C GLY A 431 -3.35 -16.22 36.31
N ALA A 432 -2.95 -15.37 35.35
CA ALA A 432 -3.87 -14.92 34.30
C ALA A 432 -3.20 -14.85 32.92
N ALA A 433 -3.79 -15.58 31.97
CA ALA A 433 -3.41 -15.59 30.56
C ALA A 433 -3.54 -14.20 29.94
N SER A 434 -2.49 -13.76 29.24
CA SER A 434 -2.44 -12.48 28.53
C SER A 434 -3.53 -12.39 27.46
N ARG A 435 -4.58 -11.60 27.73
CA ARG A 435 -5.47 -11.06 26.70
C ARG A 435 -5.30 -9.55 26.63
N THR A 436 -5.18 -9.04 25.41
CA THR A 436 -5.08 -7.63 25.08
C THR A 436 -6.25 -6.83 25.65
N LEU A 437 -5.95 -5.93 26.59
CA LEU A 437 -6.88 -4.93 27.13
C LEU A 437 -6.85 -3.68 26.23
N GLY A 438 -8.00 -3.26 25.74
CA GLY A 438 -8.18 -1.98 25.03
C GLY A 438 -9.09 -1.05 25.84
N PRO A 439 -8.81 0.27 25.89
CA PRO A 439 -9.65 1.20 26.63
C PRO A 439 -11.02 1.36 25.92
N ARG A 440 -12.10 1.22 26.68
CA ARG A 440 -13.47 1.52 26.21
C ARG A 440 -13.91 2.81 26.91
N ALA A 441 -14.05 3.90 26.16
CA ALA A 441 -14.57 5.16 26.69
C ALA A 441 -16.06 4.98 27.03
N GLY A 442 -16.45 5.28 28.27
CA GLY A 442 -17.85 5.30 28.69
C GLY A 442 -18.51 6.64 28.33
N ASP A 443 -19.76 6.59 27.87
CA ASP A 443 -20.57 7.77 27.56
C ASP A 443 -20.71 8.72 28.75
N PRO A 444 -20.70 10.05 28.53
CA PRO A 444 -20.86 11.00 29.61
C PRO A 444 -22.36 11.22 29.91
N LEU A 445 -22.65 11.36 31.21
CA LEU A 445 -23.87 11.92 31.81
C LEU A 445 -25.08 10.98 31.98
N SER A 446 -25.17 10.38 33.16
CA SER A 446 -26.45 10.19 33.84
C SER A 446 -26.43 10.94 35.18
N LYS A 447 -27.44 11.79 35.31
CA LYS A 447 -27.65 12.77 36.39
C LYS A 447 -27.69 12.10 37.76
N GLN A 448 -27.04 12.75 38.72
CA GLN A 448 -27.28 12.55 40.15
C GLN A 448 -28.79 12.67 40.44
N THR A 449 -29.38 11.59 40.96
CA THR A 449 -30.59 11.66 41.79
C THR A 449 -30.20 11.21 43.19
N GLY A 450 -30.45 12.08 44.16
CA GLY A 450 -30.09 11.93 45.56
C GLY A 450 -30.80 10.79 46.31
N PRO A 451 -30.52 10.66 47.62
CA PRO A 451 -30.77 9.44 48.38
C PRO A 451 -32.22 9.32 48.86
N ARG A 452 -32.74 8.09 48.92
CA ARG A 452 -33.92 7.72 49.72
C ARG A 452 -33.81 6.26 50.17
N ASN A 453 -33.72 6.09 51.49
CA ASN A 453 -34.09 4.96 52.36
C ASN A 453 -33.44 3.59 52.08
N ASP A 454 -32.93 2.84 53.07
CA ASP A 454 -33.17 2.77 54.51
C ASP A 454 -31.89 2.76 55.36
#